data_AF-A0A552IS67-F1
#
_entry.id   AF-A0A552IS67-F1
#
_cell.length_a   1.000
_cell.length_b   1.000
_cell.length_c   1.000
_cell.angle_alpha   90.00
_cell.angle_beta   90.00
_cell.angle_gamma   90.00
#
_symmetry.space_group_name_H-M   'P 1'
#
loop_
_entity.id
_entity.type
_entity.pdbx_description
1 polymer ?
#
loop_
_entity_poly.entity_id
_entity_poly.type
_entity_poly.pdbx_seq_one_letter_code
_entity_poly.pdbx_strand_id
1 'polypeptide(L)'
;MKVPPIIVSIVCFRIYARGLLVFVGLGCPKQEQWMARQQGKLKAVMLGVGAAFSFHSGEVSQAPGWVMKIGLEWLYRLFQEPGRLWQRYLINNPSFLLLFALQLLRDREK
;
A
#
# COMPACT_ATOMS: atom_id res chain seq x y z
N MET A 1 -22.07 -9.45 11.76
CA MET A 1 -20.97 -9.39 12.75
C MET A 1 -19.99 -8.29 12.29
N LYS A 2 -19.99 -7.11 12.94
CA LYS A 2 -19.04 -6.03 12.62
C LYS A 2 -17.71 -6.37 13.28
N VAL A 3 -16.78 -6.93 12.52
CA VAL A 3 -15.40 -7.17 12.97
C VAL A 3 -14.75 -5.81 13.22
N PRO A 4 -14.12 -5.55 14.38
CA PRO A 4 -13.53 -4.25 14.66
C PRO A 4 -12.40 -3.92 13.66
N PRO A 5 -12.25 -2.64 13.25
CA PRO A 5 -11.39 -2.22 12.13
C PRO A 5 -9.90 -2.57 12.31
N ILE A 6 -9.45 -2.73 13.55
CA ILE A 6 -8.07 -3.13 13.88
C ILE A 6 -7.82 -4.60 13.53
N ILE A 7 -8.82 -5.48 13.73
CA ILE A 7 -8.71 -6.92 13.42
C ILE A 7 -8.77 -7.14 11.90
N VAL A 8 -9.49 -6.29 11.16
CA VAL A 8 -9.50 -6.31 9.69
C VAL A 8 -8.13 -5.88 9.13
N SER A 9 -7.41 -5.02 9.84
CA SER A 9 -6.13 -4.47 9.38
C SER A 9 -4.93 -5.40 9.59
N ILE A 10 -5.01 -6.39 10.48
CA ILE A 10 -3.91 -7.33 10.74
C ILE A 10 -4.50 -8.73 10.82
N VAL A 11 -4.28 -9.51 9.77
CA VAL A 11 -4.79 -10.88 9.67
C VAL A 11 -3.62 -11.86 9.76
N CYS A 12 -3.62 -12.69 10.79
CA CYS A 12 -2.61 -13.72 11.00
C CYS A 12 -3.14 -15.06 10.48
N PHE A 13 -2.45 -15.64 9.51
CA PHE A 13 -2.71 -16.98 9.03
C PHE A 13 -1.59 -17.93 9.50
N ARG A 14 -2.00 -19.01 10.14
CA ARG A 14 -1.12 -20.16 10.37
C ARG A 14 -1.15 -21.03 9.12
N ILE A 15 -0.01 -21.19 8.47
CA ILE A 15 0.13 -22.14 7.36
C ILE A 15 0.41 -23.52 7.96
N TYR A 16 -0.19 -24.57 7.38
CA TYR A 16 -0.08 -25.97 7.83
C TYR A 16 1.38 -26.45 8.02
N ALA A 17 2.35 -25.81 7.35
CA ALA A 17 3.78 -26.10 7.41
C ALA A 17 4.55 -25.45 8.59
N ARG A 18 3.91 -25.20 9.74
CA ARG A 18 4.48 -24.56 10.97
C ARG A 18 4.81 -23.05 10.87
N GLY A 19 4.93 -22.48 9.67
CA GLY A 19 5.19 -21.04 9.48
C GLY A 19 4.00 -20.14 9.84
N LEU A 20 4.29 -18.95 10.39
CA LEU A 20 3.32 -17.87 10.60
C LEU A 20 3.44 -16.84 9.46
N LEU A 21 2.31 -16.48 8.86
CA LEU A 21 2.20 -15.39 7.89
C LEU A 21 1.24 -14.34 8.45
N VAL A 22 1.67 -13.08 8.48
CA VAL A 22 0.88 -11.95 8.96
C VAL A 22 0.67 -10.97 7.81
N PHE A 23 -0.59 -10.79 7.41
CA PHE A 23 -0.98 -9.77 6.44
C PHE A 23 -1.26 -8.46 7.16
N VAL A 24 -0.59 -7.39 6.74
CA VAL A 24 -0.68 -6.05 7.35
C VAL A 24 -1.33 -5.09 6.35
N GLY A 25 -2.54 -4.66 6.65
CA GLY A 25 -3.37 -3.75 5.86
C GLY A 25 -3.51 -2.35 6.45
N LEU A 26 -2.49 -1.85 7.17
CA LEU A 26 -2.52 -0.53 7.82
C LEU A 26 -2.31 0.65 6.84
N GLY A 27 -1.94 0.35 5.59
CA GLY A 27 -1.57 1.33 4.58
C GLY A 27 -0.20 1.99 4.83
N CYS A 28 0.39 2.54 3.77
CA CYS A 28 1.67 3.23 3.87
C CYS A 28 1.49 4.62 4.52
N PRO A 29 2.44 5.12 5.35
CA PRO A 29 3.70 4.49 5.78
C PRO A 29 3.57 3.67 7.08
N LYS A 30 2.35 3.59 7.64
CA LYS A 30 2.10 2.98 8.96
C LYS A 30 2.38 1.48 8.95
N GLN A 31 2.09 0.79 7.84
CA GLN A 31 2.36 -0.64 7.70
C GLN A 31 3.86 -0.94 7.82
N GLU A 32 4.71 -0.18 7.13
CA GLU A 32 6.16 -0.39 7.12
C GLU A 32 6.75 -0.09 8.49
N GLN A 33 6.31 1.01 9.12
CA GLN A 33 6.75 1.37 10.47
C GLN A 33 6.34 0.32 11.51
N TRP A 34 5.12 -0.21 11.41
CA TRP A 34 4.67 -1.27 12.30
C TRP A 34 5.46 -2.56 12.09
N MET A 35 5.64 -2.98 10.84
CA MET A 35 6.43 -4.17 10.49
C MET A 35 7.88 -4.05 10.98
N ALA A 36 8.51 -2.88 10.80
CA ALA A 36 9.86 -2.61 11.31
C ALA A 36 9.93 -2.72 12.84
N ARG A 37 8.92 -2.22 13.57
CA ARG A 37 8.85 -2.35 15.04
C ARG A 37 8.64 -3.77 15.54
N GLN A 38 8.07 -4.65 14.70
CA GLN A 38 7.84 -6.06 15.01
C GLN A 38 8.97 -6.98 14.54
N GLN A 39 9.91 -6.46 13.75
CA GLN A 39 11.10 -7.19 13.33
C GLN A 39 11.85 -7.70 14.58
N GLY A 40 12.15 -9.01 14.59
CA GLY A 40 12.81 -9.68 15.73
C GLY A 40 11.90 -10.06 16.91
N LYS A 41 10.67 -9.51 16.98
CA LYS A 41 9.68 -9.87 18.02
C LYS A 41 8.70 -10.94 17.54
N LEU A 42 8.27 -10.83 16.27
CA LEU A 42 7.41 -11.82 15.63
C LEU A 42 8.24 -12.77 14.77
N LYS A 43 8.20 -14.07 15.08
CA LYS A 43 8.73 -15.13 14.22
C LYS A 43 7.71 -15.48 13.13
N ALA A 44 7.42 -14.50 12.28
CA ALA A 44 6.44 -14.61 11.22
C ALA A 44 6.93 -13.84 9.98
N VAL A 45 6.58 -14.35 8.80
CA VAL A 45 6.68 -13.56 7.57
C VAL A 45 5.57 -12.51 7.62
N MET A 46 5.92 -11.25 7.46
CA MET A 46 4.95 -10.14 7.42
C MET A 46 4.81 -9.66 5.99
N LEU A 47 3.58 -9.63 5.47
CA LEU A 47 3.25 -9.16 4.13
C LEU A 47 2.39 -7.90 4.21
N GLY A 48 2.88 -6.77 3.72
CA GLY A 48 2.09 -5.54 3.59
C GLY A 48 1.12 -5.65 2.42
N VAL A 49 -0.18 -5.69 2.70
CA VAL A 49 -1.26 -5.77 1.68
C VAL A 49 -1.95 -4.43 1.43
N GLY A 50 -1.63 -3.41 2.23
CA GLY A 50 -2.24 -2.10 2.12
C GLY A 50 -3.77 -2.16 2.21
N ALA A 51 -4.45 -1.46 1.30
CA ALA A 51 -5.92 -1.34 1.31
C ALA A 51 -6.66 -2.58 0.76
N ALA A 52 -5.97 -3.71 0.49
CA ALA A 52 -6.61 -4.91 -0.08
C ALA A 52 -7.80 -5.41 0.74
N PHE A 53 -7.71 -5.35 2.07
CA PHE A 53 -8.81 -5.71 2.96
C PHE A 53 -9.96 -4.71 2.90
N SER A 54 -9.67 -3.41 2.82
CA SER A 54 -10.69 -2.36 2.67
C SER A 54 -11.45 -2.46 1.34
N PHE A 55 -10.80 -2.94 0.28
CA PHE A 55 -11.49 -3.26 -0.98
C PHE A 55 -12.37 -4.51 -0.85
N HIS A 56 -11.92 -5.55 -0.16
CA HIS A 56 -12.71 -6.77 0.05
C HIS A 56 -13.86 -6.59 1.03
N SER A 57 -13.72 -5.73 2.03
CA SER A 57 -14.78 -5.41 2.99
C SER A 57 -15.83 -4.45 2.43
N GLY A 58 -15.60 -3.88 1.24
CA GLY A 58 -16.47 -2.89 0.61
C GLY A 58 -16.38 -1.48 1.25
N GLU A 59 -15.39 -1.24 2.12
CA GLU A 59 -15.17 0.08 2.71
C GLU A 59 -14.65 1.11 1.70
N VAL A 60 -13.88 0.66 0.70
CA VAL A 60 -13.34 1.51 -0.36
C VAL A 60 -13.89 1.06 -1.71
N SER A 61 -14.48 1.99 -2.44
CA SER A 61 -14.98 1.73 -3.79
C SER A 61 -13.82 1.58 -4.78
N GLN A 62 -13.85 0.49 -5.54
CA GLN A 62 -12.96 0.31 -6.69
C GLN A 62 -13.35 1.27 -7.82
N ALA A 63 -12.37 1.65 -8.65
CA ALA A 63 -12.64 2.43 -9.83
C ALA A 63 -13.50 1.62 -10.83
N PRO A 64 -14.41 2.27 -11.58
CA PRO A 64 -15.11 1.60 -12.67
C PRO A 64 -14.14 0.93 -13.65
N GLY A 65 -14.52 -0.23 -14.20
CA GLY A 65 -13.62 -1.01 -15.05
C GLY A 65 -13.07 -0.25 -16.27
N TRP A 66 -13.80 0.73 -16.81
CA TRP A 66 -13.30 1.59 -17.89
C TRP A 66 -12.18 2.53 -17.43
N VAL A 67 -12.24 3.05 -16.20
CA VAL A 67 -11.20 3.90 -15.58
C VAL A 67 -9.93 3.11 -15.32
N MET A 68 -10.07 1.86 -14.88
CA MET A 68 -8.94 0.94 -14.71
C MET A 68 -8.27 0.62 -16.04
N LYS A 69 -9.05 0.37 -17.10
CA LYS A 69 -8.53 0.06 -18.45
C LYS A 69 -7.72 1.19 -19.06
N ILE A 70 -8.09 2.45 -18.80
CA ILE A 70 -7.35 3.63 -19.27
C ILE A 70 -6.22 4.05 -18.33
N GLY A 71 -5.98 3.30 -17.23
CA GLY A 71 -4.91 3.60 -16.28
C GLY A 71 -5.15 4.84 -15.41
N LEU A 72 -6.36 5.38 -15.36
CA LEU A 72 -6.72 6.58 -14.58
C LEU A 72 -7.21 6.27 -13.16
N GLU A 73 -6.92 5.06 -12.66
CA GLU A 73 -7.29 4.67 -11.30
C GLU A 73 -6.68 5.60 -10.25
N TRP A 74 -5.44 6.08 -10.47
CA TRP A 74 -4.78 7.03 -9.57
C TRP A 74 -5.55 8.35 -9.46
N LEU A 75 -6.15 8.83 -10.57
CA LEU A 75 -6.92 10.07 -10.60
C LEU A 75 -8.25 9.89 -9.88
N TYR A 76 -8.92 8.75 -10.10
CA TYR A 76 -10.14 8.40 -9.35
C TYR A 76 -9.89 8.31 -7.84
N ARG A 77 -8.77 7.70 -7.43
CA ARG A 77 -8.36 7.66 -6.02
C ARG A 77 -8.02 9.05 -5.46
N LEU A 78 -7.38 9.91 -6.26
CA LEU A 78 -7.12 11.30 -5.87
C LEU A 78 -8.42 12.07 -5.63
N PHE A 79 -9.44 11.90 -6.47
CA PHE A 79 -10.75 12.53 -6.26
C PHE A 79 -11.49 11.98 -5.04
N GLN A 80 -11.34 10.70 -4.72
CA GLN A 80 -11.96 10.11 -3.52
C GLN A 80 -11.29 10.54 -2.22
N GLU A 81 -9.96 10.68 -2.20
CA GLU A 81 -9.21 11.07 -0.99
C GLU A 81 -8.21 12.20 -1.26
N PRO A 82 -8.68 13.40 -1.65
CA PRO A 82 -7.83 14.48 -2.10
C PRO A 82 -6.86 14.92 -1.00
N GLY A 83 -7.30 15.00 0.25
CA GLY A 83 -6.45 15.44 1.38
C GLY A 83 -5.29 14.50 1.72
N ARG A 84 -5.39 13.20 1.39
CA ARG A 84 -4.36 12.20 1.73
C ARG A 84 -3.40 11.92 0.58
N LEU A 85 -3.90 11.91 -0.66
CA LEU A 85 -3.14 11.45 -1.82
C LEU A 85 -2.52 12.58 -2.65
N TRP A 86 -2.98 13.82 -2.51
CA TRP A 86 -2.47 14.95 -3.31
C TRP A 86 -0.97 15.18 -3.17
N GLN A 87 -0.42 15.14 -1.95
CA GLN A 87 1.02 15.34 -1.73
C GLN A 87 1.83 14.27 -2.46
N ARG A 88 1.38 13.01 -2.41
CA ARG A 88 2.07 11.92 -3.10
C ARG A 88 2.07 12.12 -4.61
N TYR A 89 0.92 12.46 -5.19
CA TYR A 89 0.80 12.54 -6.65
C TYR A 89 1.36 13.83 -7.26
N LEU A 90 1.20 14.96 -6.58
CA LEU A 90 1.61 16.27 -7.11
C LEU A 90 3.02 16.68 -6.68
N ILE A 91 3.55 16.11 -5.59
CA ILE A 91 4.88 16.47 -5.08
C ILE A 91 5.83 15.28 -5.24
N ASN A 92 5.55 14.15 -4.60
CA ASN A 92 6.51 13.04 -4.57
C ASN A 92 6.74 12.39 -5.94
N ASN A 93 5.68 12.16 -6.73
CA ASN A 93 5.81 11.54 -8.05
C ASN A 93 6.67 12.37 -9.02
N PRO A 94 6.42 13.68 -9.23
CA PRO A 94 7.26 14.48 -10.13
C PRO A 94 8.69 14.63 -9.60
N SER A 95 8.89 14.76 -8.28
CA SER A 95 10.23 14.75 -7.70
C SER A 95 10.96 13.43 -7.96
N PHE A 96 10.27 12.29 -7.82
CA PHE A 96 10.85 10.98 -8.14
C PHE A 96 11.23 10.86 -9.62
N LEU A 97 10.34 11.28 -10.53
CA LEU A 97 10.62 11.26 -11.97
C LEU A 97 11.82 12.12 -12.32
N LEU A 98 11.94 13.31 -11.72
CA LEU A 98 13.09 14.19 -11.92
C LEU A 98 14.39 13.54 -11.42
N LEU A 99 14.40 13.05 -10.18
CA LEU A 99 15.57 12.41 -9.58
C LEU A 99 16.00 11.15 -10.36
N PHE A 100 15.03 10.36 -10.80
CA PHE A 100 15.27 9.17 -11.61
C PHE A 100 15.80 9.53 -13.00
N ALA A 101 15.25 10.56 -13.65
CA ALA A 101 15.77 11.05 -14.93
C ALA A 101 17.20 11.59 -14.79
N LEU A 102 17.49 12.35 -13.73
CA LEU A 102 18.85 12.82 -13.43
C LEU A 102 19.81 11.65 -13.18
N GLN A 103 19.36 10.60 -12.50
CA GLN A 103 20.16 9.38 -12.30
C GLN A 103 20.47 8.69 -13.64
N LEU A 104 19.48 8.53 -14.52
CA LEU A 104 19.68 7.93 -15.85
C LEU A 104 20.65 8.74 -16.73
N LEU A 105 20.60 10.06 -16.65
CA LEU A 105 21.53 10.93 -17.39
C LEU A 105 22.96 10.82 -16.82
N ARG A 106 23.10 10.69 -15.49
CA ARG A 106 24.40 10.55 -14.83
C ARG A 106 25.06 9.20 -15.09
N ASP A 107 24.28 8.12 -15.12
CA ASP A 107 24.79 6.77 -15.38
C ASP A 107 25.08 6.53 -16.88
N ARG A 108 24.62 7.41 -17.78
CA ARG A 108 24.97 7.39 -19.21
C ARG A 108 26.31 8.04 -19.56
N GLU A 109 26.90 8.84 -18.66
CA GLU A 109 28.20 9.48 -18.86
C GLU A 109 29.39 8.65 -18.36
N LYS A 110 29.16 7.43 -17.87
CA LYS A 110 30.18 6.42 -17.54
C LYS A 110 30.19 5.30 -18.57
#